data_AF-A0A2V8YZZ6-F1
#
_entry.id   AF-A0A2V8YZZ6-F1
#
_cell.length_a   1.000
_cell.length_b   1.000
_cell.length_c   1.000
_cell.angle_alpha   90.00
_cell.angle_beta   90.00
_cell.angle_gamma   90.00
#
_symmetry.space_group_name_H-M   'P 1'
#
loop_
_entity.id
_entity.type
_entity.pdbx_description
1 polymer ?
#
loop_
_entity_poly.entity_id
_entity_poly.type
_entity_poly.pdbx_seq_one_letter_code
_entity_poly.pdbx_strand_id
1 'polypeptide(L)' 'MWLIYDGPAFLGYIILTRGFSFAFHGHDAFLDELYIVPAYRRRGFGRRAMAFVEQEACEMGVKAIDGT' A
#
# COMPACT_ATOMS: atom_id res chain seq x y z
N MET A 1 -6.76 0.16 -4.12
CA MET A 1 -7.17 0.55 -2.75
C MET A 1 -7.54 -0.70 -2.00
N TRP A 2 -7.04 -0.84 -0.77
CA TRP A 2 -7.36 -1.94 0.12
C TRP A 2 -7.80 -1.43 1.48
N LEU A 3 -8.73 -2.16 2.08
CA LEU A 3 -9.20 -1.92 3.44
C LEU A 3 -8.55 -2.92 4.39
N ILE A 4 -8.21 -2.47 5.59
CA ILE A 4 -7.51 -3.28 6.60
C ILE A 4 -8.50 -3.63 7.70
N TYR A 5 -8.65 -4.92 7.97
CA TYR A 5 -9.55 -5.45 8.99
C TYR A 5 -8.83 -6.42 9.93
N ASP A 6 -9.33 -6.51 11.16
CA ASP A 6 -9.06 -7.60 12.11
C ASP A 6 -10.40 -8.17 12.58
N GLY A 7 -10.81 -9.29 11.96
CA GLY A 7 -12.18 -9.77 12.03
C GLY A 7 -13.18 -8.70 11.53
N PRO A 8 -14.23 -8.36 12.30
CA PRO A 8 -15.20 -7.33 11.92
C PRO A 8 -14.69 -5.91 12.16
N ALA A 9 -13.54 -5.73 12.83
CA ALA A 9 -13.04 -4.41 13.18
C ALA A 9 -12.31 -3.76 12.01
N PHE A 10 -12.78 -2.58 11.58
CA PHE A 10 -12.07 -1.74 10.63
C PHE A 10 -10.85 -1.07 11.27
N LEU A 11 -9.68 -1.27 10.67
CA LEU A 11 -8.41 -0.79 11.19
C LEU A 11 -7.85 0.38 10.39
N GLY A 12 -8.26 0.56 9.14
CA GLY A 12 -7.72 1.57 8.24
C GLY A 12 -7.72 1.13 6.78
N TYR A 13 -6.91 1.80 5.96
CA TYR A 13 -6.83 1.53 4.53
C TYR A 13 -5.46 1.93 3.97
N ILE A 14 -5.19 1.44 2.77
CA ILE A 14 -4.00 1.78 1.99
C ILE A 14 -4.38 2.01 0.52
N ILE A 15 -3.85 3.08 -0.06
CA ILE A 15 -4.10 3.49 -1.44
C ILE A 15 -2.77 3.51 -2.18
N LEU A 16 -2.72 2.73 -3.25
CA LEU A 16 -1.62 2.71 -4.21
C LEU A 16 -2.17 3.16 -5.56
N THR A 17 -1.49 4.12 -6.19
CA THR A 17 -1.84 4.65 -7.51
C THR A 17 -0.78 4.20 -8.51
N ARG A 18 -1.18 3.57 -9.62
CA ARG A 18 -0.27 3.10 -10.66
C ARG A 18 -0.06 4.16 -11.73
N GLY A 19 1.19 4.47 -12.04
CA GLY A 19 1.60 5.37 -13.12
C GLY A 19 2.28 4.61 -14.26
N PHE A 20 2.52 5.30 -15.38
CA PHE A 20 3.49 4.84 -16.37
C PHE A 20 4.69 5.78 -16.32
N SER A 21 5.88 5.20 -16.27
CA SER A 21 7.14 5.93 -16.18
C SER A 21 8.10 5.45 -17.26
N PHE A 22 8.56 6.40 -18.07
CA PHE A 22 9.60 6.14 -19.06
C PHE A 22 10.94 5.79 -18.40
N ALA A 23 11.25 6.38 -17.25
CA ALA A 23 12.49 6.08 -16.51
C ALA A 23 12.54 4.60 -16.10
N PHE A 24 11.40 4.03 -15.71
CA PHE A 24 11.28 2.62 -15.36
C PHE A 24 10.90 1.71 -16.54
N HIS A 25 10.78 2.27 -17.75
CA HIS A 25 10.37 1.56 -18.96
C HIS A 25 9.11 0.70 -18.74
N GLY A 26 8.14 1.22 -17.97
CA GLY A 26 7.01 0.44 -17.50
C GLY A 26 6.17 1.17 -16.46
N HIS A 27 5.41 0.41 -15.66
CA HIS A 27 4.59 0.97 -14.61
C HIS A 27 5.37 1.17 -13.31
N ASP A 28 5.26 2.35 -12.72
CA ASP A 28 5.58 2.61 -11.32
C ASP A 28 4.29 2.72 -10.51
N ALA A 29 4.42 2.85 -9.19
CA ALA A 29 3.30 3.15 -8.33
C ALA A 29 3.70 4.13 -7.24
N PHE A 30 2.72 4.86 -6.74
CA PHE A 30 2.88 5.81 -5.66
C PHE A 30 1.99 5.40 -4.48
N LEU A 31 2.56 5.34 -3.28
CA LEU A 31 1.79 5.22 -2.05
C LEU A 31 1.13 6.56 -1.75
N ASP A 32 -0.14 6.68 -2.12
CA ASP A 32 -0.89 7.92 -1.95
C ASP A 32 -1.26 8.12 -0.47
N GLU A 33 -1.79 7.08 0.16
CA GLU A 33 -2.19 7.15 1.56
C GLU A 33 -2.08 5.81 2.27
N LEU A 34 -1.55 5.84 3.49
CA LEU A 34 -1.67 4.78 4.48
C LEU A 34 -2.29 5.35 5.75
N TYR A 35 -3.54 4.99 6.00
CA TYR A 35 -4.25 5.40 7.19
C TYR A 35 -4.47 4.21 8.12
N ILE A 36 -4.06 4.37 9.38
CA ILE A 36 -4.42 3.46 10.48
C ILE A 36 -5.19 4.25 11.52
N VAL A 37 -6.36 3.74 11.91
CA VAL A 37 -7.20 4.29 12.97
C VAL A 37 -6.37 4.45 14.25
N PRO A 38 -6.39 5.62 14.93
CA PRO A 38 -5.50 5.92 16.05
C PRO A 38 -5.41 4.85 17.13
N ALA A 39 -6.54 4.22 17.48
CA ALA A 39 -6.63 3.17 18.49
C ALA A 39 -5.79 1.90 18.17
N TYR A 40 -5.48 1.68 16.89
CA TYR A 40 -4.74 0.50 16.42
C TYR A 40 -3.31 0.83 15.96
N ARG A 41 -2.86 2.10 16.09
CA ARG A 41 -1.49 2.49 15.73
C ARG A 41 -0.45 1.84 16.64
N ARG A 42 0.81 1.80 16.16
CA ARG A 42 1.97 1.23 16.87
C ARG A 42 1.87 -0.28 17.18
N ARG A 43 0.94 -0.99 16.54
CA ARG A 43 0.74 -2.45 16.64
C ARG A 43 1.21 -3.24 15.42
N GLY A 44 1.93 -2.60 14.49
CA GLY A 44 2.48 -3.25 13.29
C GLY A 44 1.53 -3.41 12.09
N PHE A 45 0.26 -2.99 12.18
CA PHE A 45 -0.70 -3.07 11.07
C PHE A 45 -0.24 -2.31 9.82
N GLY A 46 0.31 -1.10 9.97
CA GLY A 46 0.82 -0.32 8.84
C GLY A 46 1.96 -1.04 8.11
N ARG A 47 2.90 -1.64 8.84
CA ARG A 47 3.99 -2.43 8.24
C ARG A 47 3.45 -3.64 7.47
N ARG A 48 2.46 -4.34 8.02
CA ARG A 48 1.85 -5.49 7.32
C ARG A 48 1.09 -5.06 6.06
N ALA A 49 0.38 -3.93 6.12
CA ALA A 49 -0.28 -3.36 4.96
C ALA A 49 0.73 -2.98 3.87
N MET A 50 1.87 -2.37 4.24
CA MET A 50 2.96 -2.07 3.31
C MET A 50 3.51 -3.32 2.62
N ALA A 51 3.89 -4.34 3.40
CA ALA A 51 4.40 -5.59 2.83
C ALA A 51 3.38 -6.27 1.89
N PHE A 52 2.09 -6.17 2.22
CA PHE A 52 1.02 -6.66 1.36
C PHE A 52 0.95 -5.88 0.04
N VAL A 53 0.94 -4.54 0.05
CA VAL A 53 0.85 -3.78 -1.20
C VAL A 53 2.13 -3.85 -2.04
N GLU A 54 3.30 -4.04 -1.42
CA GLU A 54 4.55 -4.30 -2.14
C GLU A 54 4.46 -5.59 -2.95
N GLN A 55 3.89 -6.66 -2.35
CA GLN A 55 3.65 -7.92 -3.05
C GLN A 55 2.63 -7.74 -4.19
N GLU A 56 1.50 -7.08 -3.93
CA GLU A 56 0.48 -6.82 -4.95
C GLU A 56 1.03 -5.96 -6.11
N ALA A 57 1.88 -4.98 -5.82
CA ALA A 57 2.55 -4.16 -6.84
C ALA A 57 3.46 -5.01 -7.73
N CYS A 58 4.25 -5.92 -7.12
CA CYS A 58 5.08 -6.85 -7.87
C CYS A 58 4.23 -7.73 -8.82
N GLU A 59 3.10 -8.25 -8.34
CA GLU A 59 2.17 -9.04 -9.16
C GLU A 59 1.50 -8.24 -10.28
N MET A 60 1.28 -6.94 -10.06
CA MET A 60 0.81 -5.99 -11.08
C MET A 60 1.88 -5.58 -12.09
N GLY A 61 3.12 -6.07 -11.97
CA GLY A 61 4.24 -5.72 -12.86
C GLY A 61 4.78 -4.30 -12.63
N VAL A 62 4.49 -3.71 -11.48
CA VAL A 62 5.05 -2.43 -11.05
C VAL A 62 6.56 -2.60 -10.79
N LYS A 63 7.36 -1.67 -11.30
CA LYS A 63 8.83 -1.71 -11.23
C LYS A 63 9.40 -1.00 -10.01
N ALA A 64 8.68 -0.02 -9.47
CA ALA A 64 9.08 0.75 -8.30
C ALA A 64 7.84 1.29 -7.58
N ILE A 65 7.93 1.42 -6.25
CA ILE A 65 6.95 2.13 -5.43
C ILE A 65 7.63 3.34 -4.80
N ASP A 66 7.11 4.53 -5.07
CA ASP A 66 7.54 5.78 -4.46
C ASP A 66 6.61 6.19 -3.30
N GLY A 67 7.10 7.04 -2.39
CA GLY A 67 6.32 7.57 -1.25
C GLY A 67 6.37 6.73 0.04
N THR A 68 7.35 5.83 0.18
CA THR A 68 7.58 4.99 1.37
C THR A 68 8.62 5.54 2.33
#